data_AF-A0A285BGF4-F1
#
_entry.id   AF-A0A285BGF4-F1
#
_cell.length_a   1.000
_cell.length_b   1.000
_cell.length_c   1.000
_cell.angle_alpha   90.00
_cell.angle_beta   90.00
_cell.angle_gamma   90.00
#
_symmetry.space_group_name_H-M   'P 1'
#
loop_
_entity.id
_entity.type
_entity.pdbx_description
1 polymer ?
#
loop_
_entity_poly.entity_id
_entity_poly.type
_entity_poly.pdbx_seq_one_letter_code
_entity_poly.pdbx_strand_id
1 'polypeptide(L)'
;MFFNSMFYDDTKAKVLRNMYPVGTKIKLIYMDDIQAPPVGTCGTVIGVDDLGNILVEWENGSSLSLLPDKDKFQVISKPNL
;
A
#
# COMPACT_ATOMS: atom_id res chain seq x y z
N MET A 1 -6.71 31.92 6.91
CA MET A 1 -5.35 31.34 6.98
C MET A 1 -5.46 29.97 7.66
N PHE A 2 -4.62 29.05 7.21
CA PHE A 2 -4.72 27.59 7.24
C PHE A 2 -4.66 26.97 8.64
N PHE A 3 -5.61 26.08 8.96
CA PHE A 3 -5.43 25.01 9.96
C PHE A 3 -6.38 23.85 9.62
N ASN A 4 -6.08 23.09 8.56
CA ASN A 4 -6.78 21.83 8.27
C ASN A 4 -5.82 20.68 7.97
N SER A 5 -4.56 20.79 8.42
CA SER A 5 -3.47 19.87 8.07
C SER A 5 -2.86 19.13 9.25
N MET A 6 -3.26 19.41 10.50
CA MET A 6 -2.54 18.92 11.69
C MET A 6 -3.24 17.77 12.44
N PHE A 7 -4.37 17.27 11.93
CA PHE A 7 -5.11 16.13 12.52
C PHE A 7 -5.48 15.02 11.50
N TYR A 8 -5.05 15.14 10.24
CA TYR A 8 -5.52 14.25 9.16
C TYR A 8 -4.64 13.01 8.93
N ASP A 9 -3.34 13.05 9.26
CA ASP A 9 -2.39 11.99 8.85
C ASP A 9 -2.41 10.74 9.75
N ASP A 10 -2.37 10.89 11.08
CA ASP A 10 -2.32 9.74 12.00
C ASP A 10 -3.52 8.80 11.86
N THR A 11 -4.70 9.37 11.62
CA THR A 11 -5.93 8.59 11.47
C THR A 11 -5.92 7.82 10.14
N LYS A 12 -5.41 8.42 9.05
CA LYS A 12 -5.34 7.77 7.73
C LYS A 12 -4.37 6.59 7.75
N ALA A 13 -3.14 6.80 8.23
CA ALA A 13 -2.16 5.73 8.33
C ALA A 13 -2.67 4.59 9.24
N LYS A 14 -3.31 4.91 10.37
CA LYS A 14 -3.92 3.91 11.27
C LYS A 14 -5.04 3.11 10.60
N VAL A 15 -5.93 3.78 9.85
CA VAL A 15 -6.99 3.10 9.10
C VAL A 15 -6.40 2.18 8.04
N LEU A 16 -5.39 2.64 7.30
CA LEU A 16 -4.71 1.84 6.28
C LEU A 16 -4.00 0.61 6.89
N ARG A 17 -3.33 0.76 8.04
CA ARG A 17 -2.73 -0.38 8.77
C ARG A 17 -3.76 -1.45 9.14
N ASN A 18 -4.99 -1.05 9.48
CA ASN A 18 -6.07 -2.00 9.76
C ASN A 18 -6.66 -2.62 8.49
N MET A 19 -6.74 -1.88 7.38
CA MET A 19 -7.25 -2.40 6.11
C MET A 19 -6.26 -3.36 5.44
N TYR A 20 -4.96 -3.04 5.52
CA TYR A 20 -3.84 -3.73 4.90
C TYR A 20 -2.82 -4.15 5.97
N PRO A 21 -3.17 -5.08 6.87
CA PRO A 21 -2.22 -5.57 7.87
C PRO A 21 -1.02 -6.28 7.21
N VAL A 22 0.12 -6.32 7.92
CA VAL A 22 1.32 -7.04 7.49
C VAL A 22 0.98 -8.50 7.17
N GLY A 23 1.46 -8.99 6.03
CA GLY A 23 1.15 -10.32 5.52
C GLY A 23 -0.02 -10.35 4.53
N THR A 24 -0.73 -9.23 4.32
CA THR A 24 -1.77 -9.14 3.28
C THR A 24 -1.15 -9.43 1.91
N LYS A 25 -1.72 -10.37 1.16
CA LYS A 25 -1.30 -10.68 -0.21
C LYS A 25 -2.07 -9.81 -1.18
N ILE A 26 -1.36 -9.19 -2.10
CA ILE A 26 -1.95 -8.29 -3.09
C ILE A 26 -1.43 -8.58 -4.50
N LYS A 27 -2.18 -8.15 -5.51
CA LYS A 27 -1.82 -8.22 -6.92
C LYS A 27 -1.86 -6.82 -7.53
N LEU A 28 -0.80 -6.43 -8.23
CA LEU A 28 -0.77 -5.15 -8.94
C LEU A 28 -1.71 -5.19 -10.16
N ILE A 29 -2.55 -4.17 -10.31
CA ILE A 29 -3.43 -3.99 -11.48
C ILE A 29 -2.97 -2.81 -12.33
N TYR A 30 -2.52 -1.72 -11.72
CA TYR A 30 -1.99 -0.55 -12.42
C TYR A 30 -1.15 0.32 -11.48
N MET A 31 -0.06 0.86 -12.00
CA MET A 31 0.78 1.88 -11.37
C MET A 31 1.44 2.68 -12.49
N ASP A 32 1.35 4.01 -12.42
CA ASP A 32 1.91 4.92 -13.44
C ASP A 32 3.35 5.32 -13.07
N ASP A 33 4.25 4.34 -13.05
CA ASP A 33 5.66 4.54 -12.74
C ASP A 33 6.53 3.64 -13.63
N ILE A 34 7.67 4.17 -14.10
CA ILE A 34 8.62 3.43 -14.94
C ILE A 34 9.25 2.24 -14.19
N GLN A 35 9.33 2.32 -12.86
CA GLN A 35 9.85 1.28 -11.99
C GLN A 35 8.76 0.37 -11.42
N ALA A 36 7.52 0.52 -11.88
CA ALA A 36 6.42 -0.33 -11.44
C ALA A 36 6.75 -1.82 -11.68
N PRO A 37 6.40 -2.70 -10.72
CA PRO A 37 6.33 -4.12 -11.01
C PRO A 37 5.42 -4.36 -12.23
N PRO A 38 5.65 -5.43 -13.01
CA PRO A 38 4.72 -5.80 -14.09
C PRO A 38 3.28 -5.95 -13.57
N VAL A 39 2.31 -5.56 -14.40
CA VAL A 39 0.89 -5.78 -14.07
C VAL A 39 0.65 -7.27 -13.82
N GLY A 40 -0.02 -7.56 -12.72
CA GLY A 40 -0.31 -8.91 -12.25
C GLY A 40 0.75 -9.52 -11.34
N THR A 41 1.88 -8.84 -11.11
CA THR A 41 2.84 -9.25 -10.07
C THR A 41 2.18 -9.24 -8.70
N CYS A 42 2.38 -10.32 -7.95
CA CYS A 42 1.91 -10.44 -6.58
C CYS A 42 2.96 -9.90 -5.61
N GLY A 43 2.50 -9.45 -4.45
CA GLY A 43 3.34 -8.94 -3.38
C GLY A 43 2.72 -9.17 -2.01
N THR A 44 3.55 -8.99 -0.98
CA THR A 44 3.14 -9.09 0.42
C THR A 44 3.27 -7.72 1.06
N VAL A 45 2.21 -7.25 1.69
CA VAL A 45 2.26 -6.02 2.49
C VAL A 45 3.18 -6.27 3.68
N ILE A 46 4.21 -5.44 3.82
CA ILE A 46 5.16 -5.48 4.94
C ILE A 46 4.95 -4.33 5.94
N GLY A 47 4.09 -3.37 5.59
CA GLY A 47 3.72 -2.28 6.49
C GLY A 47 2.94 -1.17 5.78
N VAL A 48 2.61 -0.13 6.54
CA VAL A 48 2.09 1.15 6.01
C VAL A 48 2.86 2.25 6.73
N ASP A 49 3.46 3.16 5.97
CA ASP A 49 4.21 4.29 6.52
C ASP A 49 3.28 5.42 7.01
N ASP A 50 3.86 6.44 7.64
CA ASP A 50 3.08 7.54 8.22
C ASP A 50 2.48 8.49 7.18
N LEU A 51 2.91 8.39 5.91
CA LEU A 51 2.31 9.10 4.78
C LEU A 51 1.12 8.33 4.18
N GLY A 52 0.86 7.12 4.65
CA GLY A 52 -0.21 6.27 4.15
C GLY A 52 0.16 5.50 2.87
N ASN A 53 1.45 5.32 2.60
CA ASN A 53 1.90 4.43 1.53
C ASN A 53 1.92 2.99 2.04
N ILE A 54 1.45 2.06 1.23
CA ILE A 54 1.48 0.64 1.57
C ILE A 54 2.82 0.09 1.11
N LEU A 55 3.62 -0.38 2.06
CA LEU A 55 4.92 -0.97 1.81
C LEU A 55 4.73 -2.41 1.37
N VAL A 56 5.30 -2.78 0.22
CA VAL A 56 5.10 -4.09 -0.39
C VAL A 56 6.44 -4.71 -0.75
N GLU A 57 6.63 -5.97 -0.35
CA GLU A 57 7.65 -6.83 -0.91
C GLU A 57 7.05 -7.58 -2.10
N TRP A 58 7.44 -7.19 -3.32
CA TRP A 58 6.94 -7.79 -4.55
C TRP A 58 7.72 -9.06 -4.90
N GLU A 59 7.05 -10.05 -5.49
CA GLU A 59 7.68 -11.33 -5.88
C GLU A 59 8.79 -11.18 -6.93
N ASN A 60 8.79 -10.09 -7.70
CA ASN A 60 9.85 -9.77 -8.65
C ASN A 60 11.07 -9.09 -8.00
N GLY A 61 11.10 -8.95 -6.68
CA GLY A 61 12.17 -8.30 -5.92
C GLY A 61 12.07 -6.77 -5.84
N SER A 62 11.03 -6.15 -6.40
CA SER A 62 10.76 -4.72 -6.19
C SER A 62 10.29 -4.45 -4.77
N SER A 63 10.60 -3.25 -4.27
CA SER A 63 10.13 -2.71 -2.98
C SER A 63 9.30 -1.43 -3.14
N LEU A 64 8.87 -1.11 -4.37
CA LEU A 64 8.09 0.09 -4.64
C LEU A 64 6.76 0.05 -3.89
N SER A 65 6.46 1.11 -3.15
CA SER A 65 5.24 1.20 -2.33
C SER A 65 4.02 1.54 -3.17
N LEU A 66 2.83 1.11 -2.73
CA LEU A 66 1.58 1.52 -3.34
C LEU A 66 1.07 2.82 -2.69
N LEU A 67 0.60 3.71 -3.54
CA LEU A 67 -0.16 4.90 -3.19
C LEU A 67 -1.66 4.55 -3.33
N PRO A 68 -2.42 4.37 -2.24
CA PRO A 68 -3.81 3.90 -2.32
C PRO A 68 -4.73 4.76 -3.18
N ASP A 69 -4.41 6.05 -3.28
CA ASP A 69 -5.20 7.04 -4.03
C ASP A 69 -4.81 7.14 -5.52
N LYS A 70 -3.71 6.51 -5.95
CA LYS A 70 -3.20 6.57 -7.34
C LYS A 70 -3.12 5.20 -8.01
N ASP A 71 -2.67 4.21 -7.27
CA ASP A 71 -2.42 2.87 -7.80
C ASP A 71 -3.67 2.00 -7.71
N LYS A 72 -3.76 1.00 -8.59
CA LYS A 72 -4.83 -0.01 -8.56
C LYS A 72 -4.22 -1.36 -8.23
N PHE A 73 -4.79 -2.01 -7.24
CA PHE A 73 -4.37 -3.32 -6.80
C PHE A 73 -5.57 -4.09 -6.26
N GLN A 74 -5.42 -5.41 -6.19
CA GLN A 74 -6.42 -6.30 -5.62
C GLN A 74 -5.84 -6.98 -4.37
N VAL A 75 -6.62 -7.01 -3.29
CA VAL A 75 -6.31 -7.88 -2.14
C VAL A 75 -6.69 -9.31 -2.50
N ILE A 76 -5.71 -10.20 -2.43
CA ILE A 76 -5.86 -11.64 -2.69
C ILE A 76 -6.28 -12.35 -1.40
N SER A 77 -5.60 -12.06 -0.30
CA SER A 77 -5.91 -12.62 1.02
C SER A 77 -5.38 -11.74 2.14
N LYS A 78 -6.01 -11.84 3.32
CA LYS A 78 -5.52 -11.24 4.57
C LYS A 78 -4.74 -12.28 5.38
N PRO A 79 -3.79 -11.85 6.23
CA PRO A 79 -3.13 -12.76 7.17
C PRO A 79 -4.18 -13.40 8.08
N ASN A 80 -3.99 -14.68 8.40
CA ASN A 80 -4.76 -15.32 9.46
C ASN A 80 -4.28 -14.74 10.80
N LEU A 81 -5.20 -14.17 11.57
CA LEU A 81 -4.95 -13.67 12.94
C LEU A 81 -4.64 -14.82 13.90
#